data_AF-A0A218KNQ8-F1
#
_entry.id   AF-A0A218KNQ8-F1
#
_cell.length_a   1.000
_cell.length_b   1.000
_cell.length_c   1.000
_cell.angle_alpha   90.00
_cell.angle_beta   90.00
_cell.angle_gamma   90.00
#
_symmetry.space_group_name_H-M   'P 1'
#
loop_
_entity.id
_entity.type
_entity.pdbx_description
1 polymer ?
#
loop_
_entity_poly.entity_id
_entity_poly.type
_entity_poly.pdbx_seq_one_letter_code
_entity_poly.pdbx_strand_id
1 'polypeptide(L)'
;MKVQHAEPIAEKNLYTILGFKSGEDFENKINRLVNKEIWQLFVNVFEKEIGYAANKEVVKNIICNIAKSHRGNAFIKTEHIILNEKQGSKKGEKAIKKAIGILKEMNAQKALEELSIMKEQAEGFLQSDFYQAQSKQLQGFAPSGAQLFEKTLQYIKSLEKLSAVKKDELVKGFLENHVKSLNKNYPKLQDKITDVIAVLSSGELREAYNEGIEEGTLLTMASYKECKRQFDKANEIRNGSKAISETKELETDIEGIDGLMKNLIESTDDIVKSKEAILNCKDLQSSYIKEKEEHPFRGTSCQKMIDIYQGRIVEYHEQVNRNLNQAREMVNHISQATKNLPDIKEFQKVICDIYKQQNTQEVKETIGSALNYLANAQNKMYIQLENPSTDLRASHIHSKTEVTRL
;
A
#
# COMPACT_ATOMS: atom_id res chain seq x y z
N MET A 1 8.16 18.79 66.85
CA MET A 1 7.93 19.41 65.53
C MET A 1 8.26 18.39 64.46
N LYS A 2 7.28 17.92 63.67
CA LYS A 2 7.54 17.03 62.54
C LYS A 2 8.14 17.88 61.42
N VAL A 3 9.36 17.56 61.01
CA VAL A 3 10.01 18.14 59.84
C VAL A 3 9.16 17.76 58.62
N GLN A 4 8.44 18.73 58.06
CA GLN A 4 7.89 18.61 56.71
C GLN A 4 9.09 18.57 55.77
N HIS A 5 9.42 17.37 55.27
CA HIS A 5 10.27 17.28 54.10
C HIS A 5 9.51 17.94 52.95
N ALA A 6 9.99 19.12 52.52
CA ALA A 6 9.59 19.70 51.26
C ALA A 6 9.95 18.68 50.17
N GLU A 7 8.92 18.10 49.53
CA GLU A 7 9.11 17.30 48.33
C GLU A 7 9.91 18.14 47.32
N PRO A 8 10.99 17.61 46.72
CA PRO A 8 11.66 18.31 45.65
C PRO A 8 10.63 18.55 44.54
N ILE A 9 10.47 19.81 44.15
CA ILE A 9 9.57 20.24 43.08
C ILE A 9 10.21 19.82 41.75
N ALA A 10 10.25 18.51 41.48
CA ALA A 10 10.29 18.03 40.11
C ALA A 10 8.96 18.45 39.48
N GLU A 11 8.98 19.03 38.28
CA GLU A 11 7.76 19.37 37.54
C GLU A 11 6.84 18.15 37.50
N LYS A 12 5.72 18.24 38.24
CA LYS A 12 4.75 17.16 38.31
C LYS A 12 4.07 17.09 36.95
N ASN A 13 4.23 15.96 36.28
CA ASN A 13 3.61 15.63 35.02
C ASN A 13 3.07 14.18 35.07
N LEU A 14 2.43 13.71 34.00
CA LEU A 14 1.80 12.39 33.97
C LEU A 14 2.80 11.24 34.15
N TYR A 15 4.06 11.40 33.74
CA TYR A 15 5.09 10.38 33.93
C TYR A 15 5.62 10.38 35.37
N THR A 16 5.94 11.57 35.90
CA THR A 16 6.55 11.70 37.24
C THR A 16 5.59 11.34 38.37
N ILE A 17 4.28 11.55 38.19
CA ILE A 17 3.26 11.12 39.17
C ILE A 17 3.17 9.59 39.30
N LEU A 18 3.52 8.84 38.25
CA LEU A 18 3.61 7.38 38.32
C LEU A 18 5.01 6.90 38.77
N GLY A 19 5.94 7.80 39.07
CA GLY A 19 7.29 7.46 39.53
C GLY A 19 8.32 7.21 38.42
N PHE A 20 8.01 7.58 37.18
CA PHE A 20 9.01 7.59 36.09
C PHE A 20 9.86 8.85 36.16
N LYS A 21 11.12 8.77 35.68
CA LYS A 21 12.03 9.93 35.67
C LYS A 21 11.67 10.95 34.58
N SER A 22 11.17 10.46 33.45
CA SER A 22 10.81 11.24 32.27
C SER A 22 9.91 10.39 31.35
N GLY A 23 9.36 10.98 30.29
CA GLY A 23 8.69 10.24 29.22
C GLY A 23 9.62 9.23 28.53
N GLU A 24 10.90 9.57 28.38
CA GLU A 24 11.91 8.66 27.82
C GLU A 24 12.18 7.44 28.73
N ASP A 25 12.26 7.63 30.06
CA ASP A 25 12.38 6.52 31.02
C ASP A 25 11.15 5.59 30.95
N PHE A 26 9.96 6.17 30.78
CA PHE A 26 8.73 5.40 30.57
C PHE A 26 8.80 4.58 29.27
N GLU A 27 9.10 5.21 28.13
CA GLU A 27 9.18 4.51 26.83
C GLU A 27 10.22 3.39 26.84
N ASN A 28 11.40 3.63 27.42
CA ASN A 28 12.44 2.62 27.53
C ASN A 28 12.00 1.40 28.35
N LYS A 29 11.28 1.61 29.46
CA LYS A 29 10.75 0.52 30.29
C LYS A 29 9.62 -0.23 29.60
N ILE A 30 8.69 0.50 28.98
CA ILE A 30 7.58 -0.07 28.24
C ILE A 30 8.07 -0.90 27.06
N ASN A 31 8.89 -0.33 26.19
CA ASN A 31 9.39 -1.02 25.00
C ASN A 31 10.12 -2.30 25.36
N ARG A 32 10.95 -2.29 26.41
CA ARG A 32 11.64 -3.52 26.86
C ARG A 32 10.69 -4.65 27.24
N LEU A 33 9.58 -4.35 27.92
CA LEU A 33 8.62 -5.35 28.37
C LEU A 33 7.65 -5.75 27.26
N VAL A 34 7.05 -4.77 26.62
CA VAL A 34 6.05 -4.96 25.56
C VAL A 34 6.67 -5.68 24.37
N ASN A 35 7.89 -5.34 23.95
CA ASN A 35 8.53 -6.02 22.82
C ASN A 35 8.78 -7.50 23.14
N LYS A 36 9.11 -7.83 24.39
CA LYS A 36 9.27 -9.22 24.82
C LYS A 36 7.96 -10.01 24.73
N GLU A 37 6.87 -9.44 25.22
CA GLU A 37 5.54 -10.08 25.18
C GLU A 37 5.01 -10.19 23.75
N ILE A 38 5.17 -9.15 22.92
CA ILE A 38 4.81 -9.16 21.49
C ILE A 38 5.62 -10.21 20.74
N TRP A 39 6.93 -10.29 20.97
CA TRP A 39 7.76 -11.29 20.33
C TRP A 39 7.31 -12.70 20.71
N GLN A 40 7.03 -12.94 21.99
CA GLN A 40 6.52 -14.24 22.42
C GLN A 40 5.16 -14.58 21.80
N LEU A 41 4.29 -13.58 21.62
CA LEU A 41 3.03 -13.73 20.90
C LEU A 41 3.28 -14.18 19.44
N PHE A 42 4.22 -13.53 18.74
CA PHE A 42 4.58 -13.91 17.37
C PHE A 42 5.15 -15.32 17.29
N VAL A 43 6.04 -15.70 18.21
CA VAL A 43 6.58 -17.07 18.27
C VAL A 43 5.48 -18.10 18.46
N ASN A 44 4.47 -17.81 19.29
CA ASN A 44 3.32 -18.70 19.49
C ASN A 44 2.46 -18.81 18.23
N VAL A 45 2.30 -17.73 17.45
CA VAL A 45 1.62 -17.75 16.15
C VAL A 45 2.40 -18.60 15.15
N PHE A 46 3.72 -18.39 15.05
CA PHE A 46 4.62 -19.17 14.20
C PHE A 46 4.56 -20.66 14.50
N GLU A 47 4.59 -21.05 15.77
CA GLU A 47 4.52 -22.45 16.20
C GLU A 47 3.20 -23.12 15.77
N LYS A 48 2.08 -22.38 15.76
CA LYS A 48 0.77 -22.87 15.31
C LYS A 48 0.67 -22.95 13.78
N GLU A 49 1.19 -21.95 13.07
CA GLU A 49 0.96 -21.79 11.63
C GLU A 49 2.01 -22.47 10.75
N ILE A 50 3.16 -22.87 11.30
CA ILE A 50 4.21 -23.53 10.51
C ILE A 50 3.76 -24.88 9.92
N GLY A 51 2.70 -25.48 10.48
CA GLY A 51 2.05 -26.69 9.95
C GLY A 51 0.80 -26.40 9.09
N TYR A 52 0.33 -25.17 9.03
CA TYR A 52 -0.95 -24.79 8.42
C TYR A 52 -0.82 -24.56 6.91
N ALA A 53 -1.62 -25.27 6.10
CA ALA A 53 -1.44 -25.36 4.65
C ALA A 53 -1.40 -24.00 3.93
N ALA A 54 -2.17 -23.01 4.38
CA ALA A 54 -2.26 -21.70 3.72
C ALA A 54 -0.97 -20.85 3.86
N ASN A 55 -0.32 -20.90 5.03
CA ASN A 55 0.79 -19.99 5.39
C ASN A 55 2.14 -20.71 5.57
N LYS A 56 2.16 -22.04 5.48
CA LYS A 56 3.32 -22.88 5.79
C LYS A 56 4.63 -22.40 5.18
N GLU A 57 4.66 -22.11 3.88
CA GLU A 57 5.89 -21.70 3.19
C GLU A 57 6.40 -20.35 3.67
N VAL A 58 5.49 -19.37 3.83
CA VAL A 58 5.81 -18.04 4.33
C VAL A 58 6.36 -18.10 5.76
N VAL A 59 5.68 -18.84 6.64
CA VAL A 59 6.07 -18.97 8.04
C VAL A 59 7.41 -19.69 8.18
N LYS A 60 7.65 -20.74 7.40
CA LYS A 60 8.96 -21.42 7.37
C LYS A 60 10.08 -20.47 6.98
N ASN A 61 9.88 -19.64 5.95
CA ASN A 61 10.90 -18.70 5.49
C ASN A 61 11.21 -17.63 6.53
N ILE A 62 10.18 -17.04 7.16
CA ILE A 62 10.35 -16.04 8.23
C ILE A 62 11.13 -16.64 9.40
N ILE A 63 10.71 -17.81 9.90
CA ILE A 63 11.39 -18.48 11.01
C ILE A 63 12.84 -18.80 10.66
N CYS A 64 13.10 -19.31 9.45
CA CYS A 64 14.45 -19.65 9.03
C CYS A 64 15.35 -18.42 8.92
N ASN A 65 14.85 -17.34 8.33
CA ASN A 65 15.60 -16.08 8.20
C ASN A 65 15.98 -15.51 9.57
N ILE A 66 15.03 -15.40 10.49
CA ILE A 66 15.29 -14.89 11.85
C ILE A 66 16.24 -15.81 12.62
N ALA A 67 16.02 -17.12 12.57
CA ALA A 67 16.90 -18.08 13.26
C ALA A 67 18.33 -18.05 12.69
N LYS A 68 18.47 -17.87 11.37
CA LYS A 68 19.74 -17.75 10.67
C LYS A 68 20.46 -16.44 11.00
N SER A 69 19.78 -15.32 11.09
CA SER A 69 20.41 -14.06 11.52
C SER A 69 20.87 -14.09 12.98
N HIS A 70 20.24 -14.93 13.81
CA HIS A 70 20.68 -15.16 15.19
C HIS A 70 21.86 -16.14 15.31
N ARG A 71 21.82 -17.29 14.62
CA ARG A 71 22.80 -18.39 14.80
C ARG A 71 23.81 -18.54 13.66
N GLY A 72 23.67 -17.76 12.58
CA GLY A 72 24.54 -17.78 11.41
C GLY A 72 24.69 -19.18 10.80
N ASN A 73 25.93 -19.53 10.47
CA ASN A 73 26.27 -20.80 9.82
C ASN A 73 25.86 -22.05 10.62
N ALA A 74 25.72 -21.94 11.94
CA ALA A 74 25.28 -23.04 12.79
C ALA A 74 23.82 -23.47 12.52
N PHE A 75 23.03 -22.62 11.84
CA PHE A 75 21.65 -22.92 11.49
C PHE A 75 21.46 -23.54 10.09
N ILE A 76 22.46 -23.47 9.19
CA ILE A 76 22.34 -23.90 7.77
C ILE A 76 21.79 -25.31 7.62
N LYS A 77 22.28 -26.26 8.44
CA LYS A 77 21.79 -27.65 8.41
C LYS A 77 20.33 -27.76 8.84
N THR A 78 19.90 -26.95 9.81
CA THR A 78 18.52 -26.94 10.31
C THR A 78 17.59 -26.24 9.32
N GLU A 79 18.01 -25.12 8.72
CA GLU A 79 17.35 -24.44 7.61
C GLU A 79 17.08 -25.39 6.44
N HIS A 80 18.12 -26.09 5.96
CA HIS A 80 17.99 -27.02 4.84
C HIS A 80 16.97 -28.14 5.11
N ILE A 81 16.90 -28.64 6.34
CA ILE A 81 15.93 -29.66 6.74
C ILE A 81 14.50 -29.07 6.74
N ILE A 82 14.30 -27.86 7.26
CA ILE A 82 12.97 -27.23 7.33
C ILE A 82 12.40 -26.97 5.93
N LEU A 83 13.25 -26.52 5.00
CA LEU A 83 12.83 -26.13 3.66
C LEU A 83 12.59 -27.35 2.74
N ASN A 84 13.38 -28.41 2.87
CA ASN A 84 13.37 -29.51 1.89
C ASN A 84 12.73 -30.83 2.38
N GLU A 85 12.53 -31.04 3.68
CA GLU A 85 11.94 -32.30 4.15
C GLU A 85 10.43 -32.39 3.89
N LYS A 86 9.97 -33.62 3.65
CA LYS A 86 8.54 -33.94 3.48
C LYS A 86 7.76 -33.58 4.75
N GLN A 87 6.52 -33.14 4.55
CA GLN A 87 5.60 -32.76 5.63
C GLN A 87 5.35 -33.93 6.58
N GLY A 88 5.38 -33.67 7.89
CA GLY A 88 5.17 -34.68 8.94
C GLY A 88 6.36 -35.63 9.15
N SER A 89 7.52 -35.37 8.54
CA SER A 89 8.72 -36.15 8.84
C SER A 89 9.23 -35.84 10.25
N LYS A 90 9.58 -36.89 11.01
CA LYS A 90 10.18 -36.74 12.35
C LYS A 90 11.43 -35.84 12.35
N LYS A 91 12.18 -35.83 11.23
CA LYS A 91 13.35 -34.95 11.06
C LYS A 91 12.94 -33.48 10.89
N GLY A 92 11.93 -33.21 10.05
CA GLY A 92 11.38 -31.88 9.86
C GLY A 92 10.77 -31.30 11.14
N GLU A 93 9.98 -32.09 11.88
CA GLU A 93 9.39 -31.67 13.16
C GLU A 93 10.45 -31.31 14.20
N LYS A 94 11.53 -32.10 14.31
CA LYS A 94 12.65 -31.79 15.21
C LYS A 94 13.37 -30.51 14.80
N ALA A 95 13.56 -30.28 13.50
CA ALA A 95 14.20 -29.06 13.00
C ALA A 95 13.36 -27.82 13.27
N ILE A 96 12.04 -27.91 13.08
CA ILE A 96 11.07 -26.86 13.42
C ILE A 96 11.12 -26.53 14.91
N LYS A 97 11.04 -27.54 15.79
CA LYS A 97 11.14 -27.33 17.25
C LYS A 97 12.44 -26.63 17.64
N LYS A 98 13.56 -26.99 17.00
CA LYS A 98 14.86 -26.34 17.22
C LYS A 98 14.83 -24.88 16.79
N ALA A 99 14.25 -24.57 15.63
CA ALA A 99 14.12 -23.19 15.15
C ALA A 99 13.23 -22.36 16.09
N ILE A 100 12.06 -22.86 16.48
CA ILE A 100 11.18 -22.19 17.46
C ILE A 100 11.91 -21.99 18.81
N GLY A 101 12.70 -22.96 19.26
CA GLY A 101 13.54 -22.81 20.46
C GLY A 101 14.53 -21.66 20.36
N ILE A 102 15.19 -21.50 19.21
CA ILE A 102 16.08 -20.36 18.93
C ILE A 102 15.30 -19.04 19.02
N LEU A 103 14.12 -18.97 18.40
CA LEU A 103 13.28 -17.77 18.41
C LEU A 103 12.83 -17.42 19.84
N LYS A 104 12.47 -18.40 20.69
CA LYS A 104 12.10 -18.18 22.10
C LYS A 104 13.24 -17.60 22.94
N GLU A 105 14.50 -17.93 22.62
CA GLU A 105 15.68 -17.44 23.32
C GLU A 105 16.22 -16.11 22.78
N MET A 106 15.73 -15.68 21.61
CA MET A 106 16.25 -14.50 20.93
C MET A 106 15.87 -13.21 21.67
N ASN A 107 16.76 -12.23 21.62
CA ASN A 107 16.45 -10.88 22.09
C ASN A 107 15.29 -10.30 21.25
N ALA A 108 14.20 -9.90 21.91
CA ALA A 108 12.99 -9.44 21.25
C ALA A 108 13.20 -8.20 20.36
N GLN A 109 14.04 -7.26 20.79
CA GLN A 109 14.35 -6.07 19.98
C GLN A 109 15.00 -6.47 18.67
N LYS A 110 16.05 -7.31 18.75
CA LYS A 110 16.74 -7.83 17.57
C LYS A 110 15.77 -8.62 16.68
N ALA A 111 14.90 -9.44 17.26
CA ALA A 111 13.96 -10.25 16.48
C ALA A 111 12.92 -9.41 15.72
N LEU A 112 12.40 -8.35 16.35
CA LEU A 112 11.48 -7.42 15.71
C LEU A 112 12.17 -6.59 14.62
N GLU A 113 13.42 -6.18 14.83
CA GLU A 113 14.23 -5.49 13.82
C GLU A 113 14.45 -6.36 12.58
N GLU A 114 14.74 -7.65 12.76
CA GLU A 114 14.87 -8.60 11.65
C GLU A 114 13.56 -8.78 10.87
N LEU A 115 12.41 -8.75 11.56
CA LEU A 115 11.09 -8.71 10.90
C LEU A 115 10.89 -7.45 10.07
N SER A 116 11.29 -6.28 10.60
CA SER A 116 11.25 -5.01 9.86
C SER A 116 12.13 -5.04 8.61
N ILE A 117 13.36 -5.56 8.71
CA ILE A 117 14.26 -5.72 7.56
C ILE A 117 13.62 -6.60 6.48
N MET A 118 13.01 -7.72 6.86
CA MET A 118 12.32 -8.59 5.90
C MET A 118 11.12 -7.91 5.23
N LYS A 119 10.39 -7.07 5.96
CA LYS A 119 9.30 -6.26 5.40
C LYS A 119 9.83 -5.27 4.36
N GLU A 120 10.87 -4.52 4.68
CA GLU A 120 11.50 -3.55 3.77
C GLU A 120 12.02 -4.23 2.50
N GLN A 121 12.67 -5.40 2.63
CA GLN A 121 13.12 -6.19 1.49
C GLN A 121 11.96 -6.65 0.60
N ALA A 122 10.84 -7.08 1.20
CA ALA A 122 9.66 -7.47 0.45
C ALA A 122 9.00 -6.27 -0.25
N GLU A 123 8.90 -5.12 0.41
CA GLU A 123 8.37 -3.89 -0.17
C GLU A 123 9.24 -3.40 -1.34
N GLY A 124 10.56 -3.35 -1.15
CA GLY A 124 11.50 -2.95 -2.20
C GLY A 124 11.46 -3.88 -3.42
N PHE A 125 11.32 -5.20 -3.21
CA PHE A 125 11.16 -6.14 -4.32
C PHE A 125 9.87 -5.90 -5.12
N LEU A 126 8.74 -5.69 -4.45
CA LEU A 126 7.44 -5.46 -5.11
C LEU A 126 7.37 -4.12 -5.86
N GLN A 127 8.18 -3.14 -5.44
CA GLN A 127 8.32 -1.85 -6.12
C GLN A 127 9.32 -1.88 -7.29
N SER A 128 10.09 -2.97 -7.46
CA SER A 128 11.11 -3.06 -8.49
C SER A 128 10.52 -3.18 -9.91
N ASP A 129 11.20 -2.59 -10.89
CA ASP A 129 10.87 -2.72 -12.32
C ASP A 129 10.80 -4.18 -12.76
N PHE A 130 11.60 -5.04 -12.14
CA PHE A 130 11.61 -6.49 -12.38
C PHE A 130 10.26 -7.13 -12.02
N TYR A 131 9.69 -6.79 -10.85
CA TYR A 131 8.37 -7.29 -10.46
C TYR A 131 7.28 -6.71 -11.36
N GLN A 132 7.33 -5.41 -11.66
CA GLN A 132 6.34 -4.76 -12.53
C GLN A 132 6.31 -5.37 -13.94
N ALA A 133 7.49 -5.68 -14.51
CA ALA A 133 7.63 -6.35 -15.80
C ALA A 133 7.12 -7.80 -15.80
N GLN A 134 7.15 -8.49 -14.66
CA GLN A 134 6.71 -9.89 -14.51
C GLN A 134 5.30 -10.07 -13.93
N SER A 135 4.62 -8.98 -13.55
CA SER A 135 3.28 -9.01 -12.93
C SER A 135 2.15 -9.52 -13.85
N LYS A 136 2.43 -9.75 -15.15
CA LYS A 136 1.53 -10.45 -16.06
C LYS A 136 1.34 -11.90 -15.59
N GLN A 137 0.18 -12.15 -14.98
CA GLN A 137 -0.26 -13.43 -14.42
C GLN A 137 0.15 -14.65 -15.27
N LEU A 138 1.10 -15.44 -14.76
CA LEU A 138 1.20 -16.86 -15.12
C LEU A 138 0.26 -17.64 -14.21
N GLN A 139 -1.03 -17.71 -14.57
CA GLN A 139 -1.99 -18.61 -13.93
C GLN A 139 -1.55 -20.07 -14.17
N GLY A 140 -1.39 -20.85 -13.10
CA GLY A 140 -1.20 -22.31 -13.19
C GLY A 140 0.12 -22.89 -12.68
N PHE A 141 1.08 -22.08 -12.23
CA PHE A 141 2.33 -22.56 -11.63
C PHE A 141 2.36 -22.34 -10.10
N ALA A 142 3.16 -23.16 -9.38
CA ALA A 142 3.47 -22.98 -7.96
C ALA A 142 3.86 -21.52 -7.67
N PRO A 143 3.60 -20.98 -6.46
CA PRO A 143 3.78 -19.56 -6.20
C PRO A 143 5.17 -19.10 -6.62
N SER A 144 5.23 -18.22 -7.62
CA SER A 144 6.50 -17.64 -8.06
C SER A 144 7.17 -16.96 -6.86
N GLY A 145 8.49 -16.83 -6.87
CA GLY A 145 9.22 -16.13 -5.80
C GLY A 145 8.60 -14.74 -5.51
N ALA A 146 8.03 -14.11 -6.54
CA ALA A 146 7.27 -12.87 -6.44
C ALA A 146 5.97 -12.96 -5.61
N GLN A 147 5.17 -14.01 -5.76
CA GLN A 147 3.98 -14.25 -4.91
C GLN A 147 4.35 -14.53 -3.46
N LEU A 148 5.53 -15.12 -3.23
CA LEU A 148 6.03 -15.38 -1.88
C LEU A 148 6.42 -14.08 -1.16
N PHE A 149 7.02 -13.11 -1.85
CA PHE A 149 7.28 -11.77 -1.30
C PHE A 149 5.98 -11.03 -0.95
N GLU A 150 4.98 -11.07 -1.83
CA GLU A 150 3.67 -10.48 -1.56
C GLU A 150 2.99 -11.11 -0.33
N LYS A 151 2.95 -12.44 -0.25
CA LYS A 151 2.40 -13.15 0.91
C LYS A 151 3.19 -12.90 2.18
N THR A 152 4.52 -12.79 2.10
CA THR A 152 5.39 -12.45 3.24
C THR A 152 5.06 -11.06 3.77
N LEU A 153 4.92 -10.09 2.87
CA LEU A 153 4.54 -8.72 3.24
C LEU A 153 3.16 -8.67 3.90
N GLN A 154 2.16 -9.33 3.30
CA GLN A 154 0.81 -9.42 3.88
C GLN A 154 0.82 -10.09 5.26
N TYR A 155 1.64 -11.12 5.44
CA TYR A 155 1.77 -11.83 6.70
C TYR A 155 2.39 -10.96 7.79
N ILE A 156 3.52 -10.29 7.51
CA ILE A 156 4.16 -9.38 8.47
C ILE A 156 3.20 -8.23 8.83
N LYS A 157 2.47 -7.66 7.87
CA LYS A 157 1.44 -6.63 8.14
C LYS A 157 0.33 -7.14 9.05
N SER A 158 -0.02 -8.43 8.96
CA SER A 158 -1.01 -9.04 9.85
C SER A 158 -0.47 -9.20 11.28
N LEU A 159 0.80 -9.55 11.45
CA LEU A 159 1.47 -9.57 12.76
C LEU A 159 1.57 -8.17 13.37
N GLU A 160 1.89 -7.15 12.57
CA GLU A 160 1.93 -5.75 13.02
C GLU A 160 0.56 -5.31 13.54
N LYS A 161 -0.52 -5.60 12.80
CA LYS A 161 -1.91 -5.33 13.24
C LYS A 161 -2.23 -6.05 14.55
N LEU A 162 -1.89 -7.34 14.67
CA LEU A 162 -2.09 -8.09 15.90
C LEU A 162 -1.34 -7.45 17.08
N SER A 163 -0.10 -7.01 16.86
CA SER A 163 0.71 -6.38 17.88
C SER A 163 0.15 -5.02 18.30
N ALA A 164 -0.37 -4.22 17.36
CA ALA A 164 -0.98 -2.93 17.66
C ALA A 164 -2.21 -3.08 18.56
N VAL A 165 -3.07 -4.06 18.28
CA VAL A 165 -4.24 -4.37 19.12
C VAL A 165 -3.85 -4.77 20.54
N LYS A 166 -2.70 -5.43 20.70
CA LYS A 166 -2.24 -5.93 22.01
C LYS A 166 -1.35 -4.95 22.77
N LYS A 167 -0.75 -3.98 22.09
CA LYS A 167 0.23 -3.05 22.67
C LYS A 167 -0.37 -2.28 23.85
N ASP A 168 -1.51 -1.64 23.63
CA ASP A 168 -2.15 -0.80 24.64
C ASP A 168 -2.63 -1.61 25.86
N GLU A 169 -3.15 -2.83 25.63
CA GLU A 169 -3.52 -3.77 26.71
C GLU A 169 -2.32 -4.15 27.58
N LEU A 170 -1.16 -4.43 26.95
CA LEU A 170 0.07 -4.78 27.65
C LEU A 170 0.63 -3.59 28.45
N VAL A 171 0.61 -2.38 27.87
CA VAL A 171 1.03 -1.15 28.55
C VAL A 171 0.14 -0.89 29.76
N LYS A 172 -1.20 -1.01 29.59
CA LYS A 172 -2.16 -0.85 30.67
C LYS A 172 -1.89 -1.83 31.80
N GLY A 173 -1.75 -3.13 31.49
CA GLY A 173 -1.49 -4.15 32.50
C GLY A 173 -0.16 -3.94 33.24
N PHE A 174 0.88 -3.46 32.54
CA PHE A 174 2.13 -3.06 33.17
C PHE A 174 1.94 -1.88 34.14
N LEU A 175 1.28 -0.82 33.68
CA LEU A 175 1.05 0.38 34.47
C LEU A 175 0.23 0.08 35.73
N GLU A 176 -0.87 -0.67 35.60
CA GLU A 176 -1.68 -1.12 36.73
C GLU A 176 -0.85 -1.90 37.75
N ASN A 177 0.05 -2.78 37.29
CA ASN A 177 0.96 -3.51 38.17
C ASN A 177 2.02 -2.60 38.83
N HIS A 178 2.56 -1.63 38.08
CA HIS A 178 3.56 -0.68 38.56
C HIS A 178 3.01 0.19 39.69
N VAL A 179 1.75 0.62 39.57
CA VAL A 179 1.15 1.56 40.53
C VAL A 179 0.45 0.89 41.72
N LYS A 180 0.32 -0.45 41.74
CA LYS A 180 -0.33 -1.18 42.85
C LYS A 180 0.27 -0.82 44.22
N SER A 181 1.59 -0.66 44.30
CA SER A 181 2.27 -0.22 45.52
C SER A 181 2.08 1.26 45.83
N LEU A 182 1.95 2.12 44.81
CA LEU A 182 1.70 3.56 44.97
C LEU A 182 0.29 3.82 45.52
N ASN A 183 -0.72 3.15 44.98
CA ASN A 183 -2.11 3.25 45.44
C ASN A 183 -2.27 2.84 46.92
N LYS A 184 -1.54 1.81 47.35
CA LYS A 184 -1.55 1.36 48.75
C LYS A 184 -0.99 2.41 49.72
N ASN A 185 -0.01 3.20 49.27
CA ASN A 185 0.68 4.19 50.09
C ASN A 185 0.03 5.59 50.02
N TYR A 186 -0.70 5.90 48.93
CA TYR A 186 -1.29 7.22 48.68
C TYR A 186 -2.74 7.15 48.14
N PRO A 187 -3.72 6.67 48.94
CA PRO A 187 -5.09 6.45 48.49
C PRO A 187 -5.81 7.71 47.99
N LYS A 188 -5.39 8.91 48.45
CA LYS A 188 -5.97 10.19 48.00
C LYS A 188 -5.63 10.55 46.54
N LEU A 189 -4.72 9.84 45.89
CA LEU A 189 -4.31 10.06 44.50
C LEU A 189 -4.94 9.06 43.52
N GLN A 190 -5.78 8.14 44.00
CA GLN A 190 -6.28 7.00 43.21
C GLN A 190 -7.02 7.42 41.93
N ASP A 191 -7.90 8.42 42.00
CA ASP A 191 -8.63 8.92 40.83
C ASP A 191 -7.69 9.53 39.80
N LYS A 192 -6.70 10.32 40.27
CA LYS A 192 -5.66 10.90 39.39
C LYS A 192 -4.79 9.82 38.75
N ILE A 193 -4.41 8.79 39.50
CA ILE A 193 -3.61 7.68 38.98
C ILE A 193 -4.40 6.90 37.91
N THR A 194 -5.71 6.74 38.10
CA THR A 194 -6.57 6.06 37.12
C THR A 194 -6.64 6.83 35.80
N ASP A 195 -6.84 8.15 35.86
CA ASP A 195 -6.81 9.02 34.68
C ASP A 195 -5.45 8.99 33.97
N VAL A 196 -4.36 9.04 34.74
CA VAL A 196 -2.99 8.99 34.18
C VAL A 196 -2.75 7.66 33.47
N ILE A 197 -3.18 6.53 34.04
CA ILE A 197 -3.08 5.22 33.39
C ILE A 197 -3.88 5.21 32.09
N ALA A 198 -5.09 5.77 32.08
CA ALA A 198 -5.92 5.82 30.88
C ALA A 198 -5.25 6.61 29.74
N VAL A 199 -4.61 7.74 30.06
CA VAL A 199 -3.86 8.53 29.07
C VAL A 199 -2.59 7.79 28.62
N LEU A 200 -1.73 7.37 29.55
CA LEU A 200 -0.43 6.81 29.19
C LEU A 200 -0.48 5.40 28.60
N SER A 201 -1.57 4.66 28.82
CA SER A 201 -1.74 3.32 28.23
C SER A 201 -2.16 3.32 26.77
N SER A 202 -2.81 4.39 26.31
CA SER A 202 -3.15 4.58 24.89
C SER A 202 -2.00 5.27 24.18
N GLY A 203 -1.48 4.66 23.12
CA GLY A 203 -0.45 5.30 22.29
C GLY A 203 -0.91 6.66 21.75
N GLU A 204 -2.14 6.71 21.25
CA GLU A 204 -2.76 7.91 20.68
C GLU A 204 -2.96 9.05 21.70
N LEU A 205 -3.51 8.75 22.88
CA LEU A 205 -3.70 9.78 23.91
C LEU A 205 -2.38 10.24 24.52
N ARG A 206 -1.39 9.34 24.60
CA ARG A 206 -0.05 9.67 25.06
C ARG A 206 0.68 10.60 24.10
N GLU A 207 0.56 10.35 22.80
CA GLU A 207 1.09 11.23 21.75
C GLU A 207 0.45 12.61 21.82
N ALA A 208 -0.89 12.68 21.83
CA ALA A 208 -1.63 13.94 21.97
C ALA A 208 -1.27 14.70 23.26
N TYR A 209 -1.00 13.98 24.35
CA TYR A 209 -0.50 14.59 25.59
C TYR A 209 0.89 15.20 25.38
N ASN A 210 1.84 14.45 24.84
CA ASN A 210 3.21 14.92 24.65
C ASN A 210 3.26 16.15 23.72
N GLU A 211 2.57 16.07 22.58
CA GLU A 211 2.46 17.19 21.63
C GLU A 211 1.81 18.40 22.29
N GLY A 212 0.70 18.20 23.02
CA GLY A 212 0.01 19.30 23.69
C GLY A 212 0.85 19.97 24.79
N ILE A 213 1.74 19.23 25.46
CA ILE A 213 2.72 19.81 26.40
C ILE A 213 3.79 20.62 25.66
N GLU A 214 4.34 20.08 24.57
CA GLU A 214 5.36 20.75 23.76
C GLU A 214 4.85 22.06 23.15
N GLU A 215 3.61 22.05 22.65
CA GLU A 215 2.93 23.23 22.09
C GLU A 215 2.40 24.20 23.16
N GLY A 216 2.46 23.84 24.44
CA GLY A 216 1.91 24.64 25.54
C GLY A 216 0.38 24.72 25.56
N THR A 217 -0.31 23.84 24.84
CA THR A 217 -1.77 23.77 24.77
C THR A 217 -2.39 22.89 25.86
N LEU A 218 -1.57 22.12 26.58
CA LEU A 218 -1.92 21.33 27.74
C LEU A 218 -1.11 21.74 28.97
N LEU A 219 -1.73 21.62 30.15
CA LEU A 219 -1.00 21.69 31.42
C LEU A 219 -0.27 20.37 31.67
N THR A 220 0.87 20.42 32.37
CA THR A 220 1.70 19.23 32.69
C THR A 220 0.91 18.11 33.38
N MET A 221 -0.10 18.46 34.16
CA MET A 221 -1.05 17.55 34.83
C MET A 221 -2.44 17.54 34.15
N ALA A 222 -2.47 17.46 32.82
CA ALA A 222 -3.70 17.40 32.05
C ALA A 222 -4.58 16.19 32.46
N SER A 223 -5.89 16.41 32.52
CA SER A 223 -6.85 15.33 32.76
C SER A 223 -7.02 14.45 31.52
N TYR A 224 -7.56 13.24 31.70
CA TYR A 224 -7.95 12.38 30.58
C TYR A 224 -8.84 13.11 29.57
N LYS A 225 -9.85 13.84 30.06
CA LYS A 225 -10.81 14.58 29.22
C LYS A 225 -10.10 15.64 28.36
N GLU A 226 -9.09 16.28 28.92
CA GLU A 226 -8.34 17.31 28.22
C GLU A 226 -7.44 16.72 27.13
N CYS A 227 -6.73 15.63 27.44
CA CYS A 227 -5.93 14.89 26.45
C CYS A 227 -6.82 14.34 25.33
N LYS A 228 -7.99 13.79 25.68
CA LYS A 228 -8.96 13.28 24.71
C LYS A 228 -9.48 14.37 23.79
N ARG A 229 -9.79 15.56 24.33
CA ARG A 229 -10.22 16.73 23.55
C ARG A 229 -9.15 17.16 22.53
N GLN A 230 -7.88 17.18 22.93
CA GLN A 230 -6.79 17.51 22.00
C GLN A 230 -6.63 16.46 20.90
N PHE A 231 -6.65 15.18 21.26
CA PHE A 231 -6.60 14.09 20.28
C PHE A 231 -7.77 14.17 19.27
N ASP A 232 -8.99 14.39 19.75
CA ASP A 232 -10.17 14.50 18.88
C ASP A 232 -10.05 15.71 17.94
N LYS A 233 -9.59 16.86 18.44
CA LYS A 233 -9.33 18.06 17.63
C LYS A 233 -8.25 17.82 16.55
N ALA A 234 -7.15 17.17 16.91
CA ALA A 234 -6.08 16.84 15.96
C ALA A 234 -6.58 15.89 14.86
N ASN A 235 -7.40 14.90 15.22
CA ASN A 235 -8.03 13.99 14.26
C ASN A 235 -9.01 14.68 13.32
N GLU A 236 -9.82 15.62 13.82
CA GLU A 236 -10.72 16.41 12.97
C GLU A 236 -9.95 17.20 11.91
N ILE A 237 -8.85 17.85 12.30
CA ILE A 237 -7.98 18.59 11.37
C ILE A 237 -7.35 17.64 10.34
N ARG A 238 -6.82 16.50 10.79
CA ARG A 238 -6.19 15.51 9.90
C ARG A 238 -7.18 14.96 8.87
N ASN A 239 -8.39 14.62 9.32
CA ASN A 239 -9.43 14.10 8.44
C ASN A 239 -9.93 15.17 7.46
N GLY A 240 -10.04 16.43 7.89
CA GLY A 240 -10.35 17.56 7.02
C GLY A 240 -9.28 17.79 5.94
N SER A 241 -8.00 17.74 6.29
CA SER A 241 -6.89 17.88 5.34
C SER A 241 -6.86 16.75 4.30
N LYS A 242 -7.07 15.50 4.74
CA LYS A 242 -7.14 14.33 3.86
C LYS A 242 -8.29 14.46 2.85
N ALA A 243 -9.47 14.86 3.31
CA ALA A 243 -10.63 15.09 2.46
C ALA A 243 -10.34 16.12 1.35
N ILE A 244 -9.69 17.24 1.67
CA ILE A 244 -9.31 18.28 0.69
C ILE A 244 -8.32 17.74 -0.35
N SER A 245 -7.36 16.92 0.06
CA SER A 245 -6.38 16.31 -0.85
C SER A 245 -7.04 15.34 -1.83
N GLU A 246 -7.96 14.49 -1.34
CA GLU A 246 -8.70 13.51 -2.16
C GLU A 246 -9.61 14.22 -3.17
N THR A 247 -10.24 15.35 -2.80
CA THR A 247 -11.04 16.15 -3.73
C THR A 247 -10.19 16.76 -4.85
N LYS A 248 -9.02 17.35 -4.53
CA LYS A 248 -8.12 17.93 -5.55
C LYS A 248 -7.56 16.90 -6.52
N GLU A 249 -7.22 15.72 -6.03
CA GLU A 249 -6.78 14.60 -6.87
C GLU A 249 -7.90 14.16 -7.83
N LEU A 250 -9.14 14.07 -7.33
CA LEU A 250 -10.30 13.73 -8.15
C LEU A 250 -10.59 14.80 -9.22
N GLU A 251 -10.50 16.09 -8.89
CA GLU A 251 -10.65 17.20 -9.85
C GLU A 251 -9.59 17.12 -10.96
N THR A 252 -8.32 16.88 -10.58
CA THR A 252 -7.20 16.72 -11.54
C THR A 252 -7.44 15.53 -12.47
N ASP A 253 -7.94 14.41 -11.94
CA ASP A 253 -8.25 13.24 -12.75
C ASP A 253 -9.40 13.49 -13.73
N ILE A 254 -10.43 14.27 -13.34
CA ILE A 254 -11.52 14.68 -14.23
C ILE A 254 -10.97 15.48 -15.42
N GLU A 255 -10.11 16.48 -15.14
CA GLU A 255 -9.43 17.25 -16.19
C GLU A 255 -8.56 16.37 -17.10
N GLY A 256 -7.89 15.37 -16.51
CA GLY A 256 -7.11 14.37 -17.25
C GLY A 256 -7.98 13.54 -18.22
N ILE A 257 -9.17 13.13 -17.79
CA ILE A 257 -10.14 12.41 -18.62
C ILE A 257 -10.69 13.30 -19.74
N ASP A 258 -10.97 14.58 -19.47
CA ASP A 258 -11.36 15.54 -20.50
C ASP A 258 -10.30 15.69 -21.59
N GLY A 259 -9.03 15.82 -21.18
CA GLY A 259 -7.89 15.88 -22.09
C GLY A 259 -7.78 14.62 -22.96
N LEU A 260 -7.97 13.44 -22.38
CA LEU A 260 -7.99 12.15 -23.09
C LEU A 260 -9.10 12.10 -24.14
N MET A 261 -10.33 12.45 -23.76
CA MET A 261 -11.47 12.43 -24.66
C MET A 261 -11.25 13.37 -25.85
N LYS A 262 -10.75 14.59 -25.58
CA LYS A 262 -10.41 15.56 -26.62
C LYS A 262 -9.35 15.04 -27.58
N ASN A 263 -8.26 14.49 -27.06
CA ASN A 263 -7.18 13.94 -27.90
C ASN A 263 -7.67 12.81 -28.82
N LEU A 264 -8.53 11.93 -28.32
CA LEU A 264 -9.11 10.85 -29.12
C LEU A 264 -10.04 11.37 -30.21
N ILE A 265 -10.89 12.34 -29.89
CA ILE A 265 -11.79 12.97 -30.86
C ILE A 265 -10.96 13.62 -31.98
N GLU A 266 -9.94 14.40 -31.62
CA GLU A 266 -9.05 15.06 -32.59
C GLU A 266 -8.27 14.05 -33.46
N SER A 267 -7.83 12.94 -32.86
CA SER A 267 -7.05 11.91 -33.57
C SER A 267 -7.89 10.95 -34.40
N THR A 268 -9.22 10.95 -34.25
CA THR A 268 -10.11 9.95 -34.87
C THR A 268 -10.03 9.97 -36.39
N ASP A 269 -10.14 11.15 -36.99
CA ASP A 269 -10.14 11.31 -38.44
C ASP A 269 -8.80 10.88 -39.06
N ASP A 270 -7.68 11.22 -38.41
CA ASP A 270 -6.34 10.82 -38.83
C ASP A 270 -6.13 9.30 -38.75
N ILE A 271 -6.63 8.66 -37.69
CA ILE A 271 -6.56 7.20 -37.55
C ILE A 271 -7.37 6.52 -38.65
N VAL A 272 -8.59 7.01 -38.92
CA VAL A 272 -9.46 6.48 -39.97
C VAL A 272 -8.83 6.64 -41.34
N LYS A 273 -8.34 7.83 -41.70
CA LYS A 273 -7.66 8.10 -42.97
C LYS A 273 -6.42 7.23 -43.16
N SER A 274 -5.62 7.06 -42.11
CA SER A 274 -4.43 6.20 -42.16
C SER A 274 -4.80 4.73 -42.38
N LYS A 275 -5.88 4.25 -41.74
CA LYS A 275 -6.40 2.89 -41.95
C LYS A 275 -6.96 2.68 -43.35
N GLU A 276 -7.67 3.65 -43.91
CA GLU A 276 -8.15 3.62 -45.28
C GLU A 276 -6.98 3.58 -46.29
N ALA A 277 -5.95 4.40 -46.06
CA ALA A 277 -4.75 4.40 -46.89
C ALA A 277 -4.00 3.06 -46.86
N ILE A 278 -3.95 2.38 -45.70
CA ILE A 278 -3.40 1.02 -45.57
C ILE A 278 -4.18 0.02 -46.43
N LEU A 279 -5.52 0.06 -46.39
CA LEU A 279 -6.37 -0.83 -47.20
C LEU A 279 -6.11 -0.62 -48.69
N ASN A 280 -6.13 0.63 -49.15
CA ASN A 280 -5.84 0.97 -50.54
C ASN A 280 -4.44 0.50 -50.97
N CYS A 281 -3.43 0.64 -50.12
CA CYS A 281 -2.08 0.15 -50.42
C CYS A 281 -2.02 -1.37 -50.53
N LYS A 282 -2.76 -2.11 -49.68
CA LYS A 282 -2.83 -3.58 -49.75
C LYS A 282 -3.51 -4.07 -51.02
N ASP A 283 -4.58 -3.40 -51.44
CA ASP A 283 -5.29 -3.74 -52.67
C ASP A 283 -4.40 -3.52 -53.90
N LEU A 284 -3.71 -2.36 -53.96
CA LEU A 284 -2.75 -2.05 -55.00
C LEU A 284 -1.58 -3.04 -55.00
N GLN A 285 -1.01 -3.34 -53.84
CA GLN A 285 0.07 -4.32 -53.70
C GLN A 285 -0.35 -5.71 -54.21
N SER A 286 -1.56 -6.16 -53.88
CA SER A 286 -2.13 -7.44 -54.36
C SER A 286 -2.26 -7.46 -55.88
N SER A 287 -2.68 -6.34 -56.49
CA SER A 287 -2.74 -6.21 -57.95
C SER A 287 -1.35 -6.33 -58.60
N TYR A 288 -0.31 -5.73 -58.02
CA TYR A 288 1.06 -5.83 -58.55
C TYR A 288 1.70 -7.21 -58.31
N ILE A 289 1.33 -7.91 -57.24
CA ILE A 289 1.74 -9.31 -57.01
C ILE A 289 1.18 -10.18 -58.14
N LYS A 290 -0.12 -10.05 -58.44
CA LYS A 290 -0.77 -10.79 -59.52
C LYS A 290 -0.17 -10.49 -60.90
N GLU A 291 0.04 -9.22 -61.24
CA GLU A 291 0.69 -8.81 -62.51
C GLU A 291 2.11 -9.39 -62.63
N LYS A 292 2.87 -9.46 -61.52
CA LYS A 292 4.22 -10.05 -61.49
C LYS A 292 4.19 -11.55 -61.78
N GLU A 293 3.19 -12.27 -61.28
CA GLU A 293 3.00 -13.70 -61.51
C GLU A 293 2.58 -13.98 -62.97
N GLU A 294 1.68 -13.16 -63.53
CA GLU A 294 1.13 -13.31 -64.88
C GLU A 294 2.12 -12.85 -65.97
N HIS A 295 3.01 -11.89 -65.66
CA HIS A 295 3.93 -11.27 -66.63
C HIS A 295 5.39 -11.20 -66.12
N PRO A 296 6.14 -12.32 -66.14
CA PRO A 296 7.48 -12.42 -65.54
C PRO A 296 8.51 -11.39 -66.06
N PHE A 297 8.42 -10.98 -67.33
CA PHE A 297 9.32 -9.99 -67.93
C PHE A 297 9.17 -8.58 -67.33
N ARG A 298 8.05 -8.29 -66.63
CA ARG A 298 7.80 -7.03 -65.90
C ARG A 298 8.17 -7.12 -64.41
N GLY A 299 8.69 -8.26 -63.97
CA GLY A 299 8.83 -8.60 -62.56
C GLY A 299 9.63 -7.60 -61.72
N THR A 300 10.69 -7.00 -62.27
CA THR A 300 11.51 -5.99 -61.57
C THR A 300 10.72 -4.70 -61.30
N SER A 301 9.88 -4.25 -62.24
CA SER A 301 9.06 -3.05 -62.07
C SER A 301 7.91 -3.28 -61.09
N CYS A 302 7.25 -4.45 -61.17
CA CYS A 302 6.21 -4.81 -60.21
C CYS A 302 6.79 -4.96 -58.79
N GLN A 303 7.98 -5.54 -58.64
CA GLN A 303 8.64 -5.64 -57.33
C GLN A 303 8.90 -4.26 -56.71
N LYS A 304 9.41 -3.30 -57.49
CA LYS A 304 9.62 -1.92 -57.00
C LYS A 304 8.32 -1.28 -56.48
N MET A 305 7.20 -1.49 -57.17
CA MET A 305 5.90 -0.97 -56.71
C MET A 305 5.41 -1.67 -55.44
N ILE A 306 5.58 -2.99 -55.33
CA ILE A 306 5.27 -3.75 -54.11
C ILE A 306 6.06 -3.21 -52.92
N ASP A 307 7.36 -2.95 -53.09
CA ASP A 307 8.22 -2.42 -52.04
C ASP A 307 7.80 -0.99 -51.62
N ILE A 308 7.41 -0.14 -52.58
CA ILE A 308 6.89 1.21 -52.29
C ILE A 308 5.60 1.15 -51.47
N TYR A 309 4.63 0.32 -51.85
CA TYR A 309 3.39 0.18 -51.08
C TYR A 309 3.64 -0.45 -49.71
N GLN A 310 4.59 -1.38 -49.61
CA GLN A 310 5.01 -1.94 -48.32
C GLN A 310 5.58 -0.85 -47.39
N GLY A 311 6.43 0.04 -47.91
CA GLY A 311 6.96 1.18 -47.15
C GLY A 311 5.87 2.11 -46.64
N ARG A 312 4.92 2.49 -47.51
CA ARG A 312 3.77 3.34 -47.13
C ARG A 312 2.88 2.68 -46.08
N ILE A 313 2.65 1.37 -46.17
CA ILE A 313 1.88 0.63 -45.16
C ILE A 313 2.55 0.75 -43.79
N VAL A 314 3.88 0.64 -43.71
CA VAL A 314 4.62 0.80 -42.45
C VAL A 314 4.46 2.23 -41.90
N GLU A 315 4.63 3.26 -42.72
CA GLU A 315 4.47 4.67 -42.32
C GLU A 315 3.08 4.97 -41.75
N TYR A 316 2.01 4.49 -42.41
CA TYR A 316 0.65 4.68 -41.90
C TYR A 316 0.38 3.89 -40.62
N HIS A 317 0.96 2.69 -40.44
CA HIS A 317 0.86 1.97 -39.16
C HIS A 317 1.56 2.72 -38.03
N GLU A 318 2.73 3.32 -38.28
CA GLU A 318 3.42 4.15 -37.31
C GLU A 318 2.60 5.38 -36.93
N GLN A 319 1.92 6.02 -37.89
CA GLN A 319 1.04 7.16 -37.63
C GLN A 319 -0.15 6.78 -36.73
N VAL A 320 -0.81 5.65 -37.00
CA VAL A 320 -1.87 5.12 -36.13
C VAL A 320 -1.33 4.83 -34.73
N ASN A 321 -0.15 4.20 -34.63
CA ASN A 321 0.44 3.86 -33.34
C ASN A 321 0.83 5.10 -32.52
N ARG A 322 1.35 6.16 -33.16
CA ARG A 322 1.66 7.42 -32.46
C ARG A 322 0.43 8.00 -31.78
N ASN A 323 -0.68 8.11 -32.51
CA ASN A 323 -1.91 8.70 -31.97
C ASN A 323 -2.49 7.85 -30.82
N LEU A 324 -2.48 6.51 -30.95
CA LEU A 324 -2.96 5.62 -29.90
C LEU A 324 -2.05 5.58 -28.67
N ASN A 325 -0.73 5.70 -28.85
CA ASN A 325 0.22 5.73 -27.74
C ASN A 325 0.13 7.03 -26.95
N GLN A 326 -0.12 8.17 -27.59
CA GLN A 326 -0.38 9.43 -26.89
C GLN A 326 -1.57 9.31 -25.93
N ALA A 327 -2.68 8.76 -26.40
CA ALA A 327 -3.83 8.49 -25.54
C ALA A 327 -3.52 7.52 -24.39
N ARG A 328 -2.65 6.52 -24.60
CA ARG A 328 -2.20 5.62 -23.51
C ARG A 328 -1.33 6.33 -22.48
N GLU A 329 -0.39 7.16 -22.93
CA GLU A 329 0.49 7.91 -22.04
C GLU A 329 -0.30 8.87 -21.16
N MET A 330 -1.31 9.53 -21.72
CA MET A 330 -2.21 10.41 -20.97
C MET A 330 -2.95 9.68 -19.83
N VAL A 331 -3.28 8.38 -19.98
CA VAL A 331 -3.83 7.58 -18.87
C VAL A 331 -2.83 7.41 -17.73
N ASN A 332 -1.53 7.37 -18.01
CA ASN A 332 -0.52 7.20 -16.96
C ASN A 332 -0.45 8.40 -16.02
N HIS A 333 -0.89 9.58 -16.44
CA HIS A 333 -0.92 10.79 -15.63
C HIS A 333 -2.13 10.88 -14.68
N ILE A 334 -3.11 9.98 -14.81
CA ILE A 334 -4.26 9.87 -13.93
C ILE A 334 -3.89 9.04 -12.67
N SER A 335 -4.53 9.33 -11.54
CA SER A 335 -4.29 8.63 -10.28
C SER A 335 -4.52 7.12 -10.36
N GLN A 336 -3.90 6.38 -9.44
CA GLN A 336 -4.09 4.94 -9.35
C GLN A 336 -5.52 4.55 -8.95
N ALA A 337 -6.21 5.40 -8.17
CA ALA A 337 -7.59 5.18 -7.78
C ALA A 337 -8.51 5.21 -9.00
N THR A 338 -8.34 6.21 -9.87
CA THR A 338 -9.14 6.38 -11.08
C THR A 338 -8.79 5.33 -12.14
N LYS A 339 -7.51 4.95 -12.29
CA LYS A 339 -7.11 3.80 -13.14
C LYS A 339 -7.78 2.48 -12.74
N ASN A 340 -8.18 2.34 -11.48
CA ASN A 340 -8.85 1.14 -11.00
C ASN A 340 -10.34 1.07 -11.36
N LEU A 341 -10.95 2.16 -11.86
CA LEU A 341 -12.34 2.18 -12.28
C LEU A 341 -12.57 1.16 -13.42
N PRO A 342 -13.66 0.38 -13.37
CA PRO A 342 -13.99 -0.59 -14.41
C PRO A 342 -14.02 0.02 -15.82
N ASP A 343 -14.60 1.21 -15.97
CA ASP A 343 -14.67 1.90 -17.26
C ASP A 343 -13.30 2.31 -17.80
N ILE A 344 -12.37 2.75 -16.93
CA ILE A 344 -10.99 3.07 -17.35
C ILE A 344 -10.22 1.81 -17.77
N LYS A 345 -10.46 0.67 -17.10
CA LYS A 345 -9.88 -0.62 -17.50
C LYS A 345 -10.42 -1.10 -18.85
N GLU A 346 -11.73 -0.99 -19.06
CA GLU A 346 -12.33 -1.34 -20.36
C GLU A 346 -11.85 -0.39 -21.45
N PHE A 347 -11.72 0.91 -21.18
CA PHE A 347 -11.10 1.87 -22.09
C PHE A 347 -9.69 1.43 -22.51
N GLN A 348 -8.82 1.09 -21.55
CA GLN A 348 -7.45 0.64 -21.83
C GLN A 348 -7.40 -0.65 -22.67
N LYS A 349 -8.39 -1.52 -22.52
CA LYS A 349 -8.53 -2.74 -23.33
C LYS A 349 -8.99 -2.41 -24.75
N VAL A 350 -10.06 -1.63 -24.89
CA VAL A 350 -10.67 -1.27 -26.18
C VAL A 350 -9.71 -0.47 -27.06
N ILE A 351 -8.94 0.46 -26.48
CA ILE A 351 -7.96 1.24 -27.25
C ILE A 351 -6.82 0.35 -27.80
N CYS A 352 -6.55 -0.80 -27.18
CA CYS A 352 -5.61 -1.78 -27.71
C CYS A 352 -6.16 -2.59 -28.89
N ASP A 353 -7.48 -2.70 -29.01
CA ASP A 353 -8.13 -3.49 -30.06
C ASP A 353 -8.33 -2.69 -31.36
N ILE A 354 -8.25 -1.36 -31.33
CA ILE A 354 -8.30 -0.50 -32.54
C ILE A 354 -7.29 -0.94 -33.60
N TYR A 355 -6.11 -1.38 -33.18
CA TYR A 355 -5.08 -1.86 -34.11
C TYR A 355 -5.53 -3.10 -34.90
N LYS A 356 -6.31 -3.98 -34.25
CA LYS A 356 -6.74 -5.28 -34.79
C LYS A 356 -7.93 -5.18 -35.74
N GLN A 357 -8.63 -4.04 -35.77
CA GLN A 357 -9.80 -3.86 -36.63
C GLN A 357 -9.43 -3.88 -38.11
N GLN A 358 -10.29 -4.53 -38.89
CA GLN A 358 -10.01 -4.85 -40.29
C GLN A 358 -10.58 -3.80 -41.24
N ASN A 359 -11.63 -3.08 -40.84
CA ASN A 359 -12.21 -2.00 -41.64
C ASN A 359 -12.34 -0.69 -40.84
N THR A 360 -12.56 0.41 -41.56
CA THR A 360 -12.63 1.76 -41.01
C THR A 360 -13.89 2.03 -40.19
N GLN A 361 -14.97 1.29 -40.43
CA GLN A 361 -16.22 1.42 -39.68
C GLN A 361 -16.08 0.82 -38.27
N GLU A 362 -15.49 -0.37 -38.16
CA GLU A 362 -15.13 -1.00 -36.88
C GLU A 362 -14.19 -0.11 -36.05
N VAL A 363 -13.24 0.57 -36.69
CA VAL A 363 -12.34 1.53 -36.02
C VAL A 363 -13.14 2.68 -35.41
N LYS A 364 -14.07 3.28 -36.15
CA LYS A 364 -14.93 4.38 -35.64
C LYS A 364 -15.80 3.92 -34.48
N GLU A 365 -16.41 2.75 -34.58
CA GLU A 365 -17.25 2.16 -33.53
C GLU A 365 -16.44 1.82 -32.27
N THR A 366 -15.22 1.30 -32.45
CA THR A 366 -14.30 1.01 -31.34
C THR A 366 -13.87 2.30 -30.63
N ILE A 367 -13.57 3.37 -31.37
CA ILE A 367 -13.26 4.69 -30.79
C ILE A 367 -14.48 5.28 -30.08
N GLY A 368 -15.68 5.18 -30.67
CA GLY A 368 -16.92 5.61 -30.02
C GLY A 368 -17.19 4.88 -28.71
N SER A 369 -16.95 3.56 -28.69
CA SER A 369 -17.02 2.75 -27.46
C SER A 369 -16.01 3.23 -26.41
N ALA A 370 -14.76 3.50 -26.82
CA ALA A 370 -13.73 4.02 -25.93
C ALA A 370 -14.13 5.36 -25.29
N LEU A 371 -14.69 6.29 -26.08
CA LEU A 371 -15.20 7.57 -25.58
C LEU A 371 -16.36 7.40 -24.59
N ASN A 372 -17.26 6.44 -24.83
CA ASN A 372 -18.35 6.16 -23.89
C ASN A 372 -17.85 5.66 -22.54
N TYR A 373 -16.81 4.82 -22.51
CA TYR A 373 -16.19 4.39 -21.25
C TYR A 373 -15.57 5.57 -20.48
N LEU A 374 -14.87 6.47 -21.18
CA LEU A 374 -14.31 7.67 -20.55
C LEU A 374 -15.41 8.57 -19.99
N ALA A 375 -16.48 8.81 -20.75
CA ALA A 375 -17.62 9.61 -20.30
C ALA A 375 -18.33 8.99 -19.07
N ASN A 376 -18.47 7.66 -19.04
CA ASN A 376 -19.05 6.95 -17.90
C ASN A 376 -18.16 7.04 -16.65
N ALA A 377 -16.84 6.92 -16.80
CA ALA A 377 -15.89 7.10 -15.71
C ALA A 377 -15.99 8.52 -15.14
N GLN A 378 -15.98 9.53 -16.02
CA GLN A 378 -16.07 10.92 -15.66
C GLN A 378 -17.37 11.26 -14.91
N ASN A 379 -18.52 10.78 -15.40
CA ASN A 379 -19.80 11.00 -14.74
C ASN A 379 -19.83 10.39 -13.32
N LYS A 380 -19.26 9.19 -13.14
CA LYS A 380 -19.12 8.58 -11.80
C LYS A 380 -18.27 9.43 -10.86
N MET A 381 -17.22 10.07 -11.38
CA MET A 381 -16.35 10.95 -10.60
C MET A 381 -17.05 12.26 -10.24
N TYR A 382 -17.83 12.87 -11.15
CA TYR A 382 -18.66 14.02 -10.84
C TYR A 382 -19.70 13.71 -9.75
N ILE A 383 -20.35 12.54 -9.81
CA ILE A 383 -21.29 12.10 -8.76
C ILE A 383 -20.58 11.96 -7.40
N GLN A 384 -19.34 11.46 -7.38
CA GLN A 384 -18.53 11.37 -6.16
C GLN A 384 -18.16 12.75 -5.61
N LEU A 385 -17.93 13.73 -6.49
CA LEU A 385 -17.61 15.10 -6.13
C LEU A 385 -18.84 15.86 -5.59
N GLU A 386 -20.02 15.61 -6.15
CA GLU A 386 -21.29 16.19 -5.69
C GLU A 386 -21.84 15.53 -4.42
N ASN A 387 -21.58 14.24 -4.23
CA ASN A 387 -22.01 13.46 -3.07
C ASN A 387 -20.83 12.75 -2.41
N PRO A 388 -19.89 13.51 -1.82
CA PRO A 388 -18.78 12.90 -1.14
C PRO A 388 -19.31 12.20 0.13
N SER A 389 -18.64 11.12 0.54
CA SER A 389 -19.00 10.28 1.71
C SER A 389 -19.40 11.12 2.94
N THR A 390 -20.21 10.57 3.85
CA THR A 390 -20.65 11.22 5.09
C THR A 390 -19.50 11.86 5.89
N ASP A 391 -18.29 11.28 5.84
CA ASP A 391 -17.07 11.80 6.46
C ASP A 391 -16.51 13.06 5.76
N LEU A 392 -16.65 13.16 4.43
CA LEU A 392 -16.30 14.34 3.64
C LEU A 392 -17.38 15.44 3.75
N ARG A 393 -18.66 15.07 3.87
CA ARG A 393 -19.76 16.05 4.06
C ARG A 393 -19.60 16.85 5.35
N ALA A 394 -19.16 16.22 6.44
CA ALA A 394 -18.95 16.89 7.73
C ALA A 394 -17.83 17.94 7.67
N SER A 395 -16.74 17.67 6.94
CA SER A 395 -15.62 18.61 6.77
C SER A 395 -15.93 19.75 5.79
N HIS A 396 -16.70 19.48 4.73
CA HIS A 396 -17.07 20.50 3.75
C HIS A 396 -17.99 21.59 4.33
N ILE A 397 -18.91 21.22 5.23
CA ILE A 397 -19.78 22.17 5.94
C ILE A 397 -18.97 23.11 6.84
N HIS A 398 -17.92 22.63 7.51
CA HIS A 398 -17.07 23.48 8.35
C HIS A 398 -16.24 24.48 7.52
N SER A 399 -15.65 24.04 6.40
CA SER A 399 -14.83 24.92 5.54
C SER A 399 -15.60 26.11 4.93
N LYS A 400 -16.85 25.90 4.47
CA LYS A 400 -17.69 27.00 3.96
C LYS A 400 -18.09 28.01 5.06
N THR A 401 -18.16 27.56 6.30
CA THR A 401 -18.56 28.42 7.42
C THR A 401 -17.43 29.37 7.86
N GLU A 402 -16.16 28.99 7.67
CA GLU A 402 -15.00 29.86 7.96
C GLU A 402 -14.72 30.90 6.86
N VAL A 403 -14.92 30.57 5.58
CA VAL A 403 -14.69 31.51 4.46
C VAL A 403 -15.72 32.64 4.44
N THR A 404 -16.89 32.44 5.04
CA THR A 404 -17.95 33.47 5.12
C THR A 404 -17.82 34.37 6.37
N ARG A 405 -16.75 34.21 7.17
CA ARG A 405 -16.52 34.99 8.41
C ARG A 405 -15.23 35.82 8.43
N LEU A 406 -14.55 35.94 7.29
CA LEU A 406 -13.54 36.97 7.02
C LEU A 406 -14.14 38.03 6.09
#